data_AF-A0AB39T6X9-F1
#
_entry.id   AF-A0AB39T6X9-F1
#
_cell.length_a   1.000
_cell.length_b   1.000
_cell.length_c   1.000
_cell.angle_alpha   90.00
_cell.angle_beta   90.00
_cell.angle_gamma   90.00
#
_symmetry.space_group_name_H-M   'P 1'
#
loop_
_entity.id
_entity.type
_entity.pdbx_description
1 polymer ?
#
loop_
_entity_poly.entity_id
_entity_poly.type
_entity_poly.pdbx_seq_one_letter_code
_entity_poly.pdbx_strand_id
1 'polypeptide(L)'
;MSTVNQKPDETAVRTALAEIGLVPDAAGLAPDDDLFALGLTSLQVVQLVVVLEEVLGTEIPDDRISVQDFRSVNQILAMLAERDG
;
A
#
# COMPACT_ATOMS: atom_id res chain seq x y z
N MET A 1 14.91 -22.66 2.65
CA MET A 1 14.12 -21.54 3.21
C MET A 1 14.03 -20.53 2.09
N SER A 2 12.85 -20.43 1.47
CA SER A 2 12.66 -19.78 0.17
C SER A 2 12.95 -18.29 0.26
N THR A 3 13.69 -17.84 -0.74
CA THR A 3 14.13 -16.48 -1.02
C THR A 3 13.02 -15.46 -0.77
N VAL A 4 13.22 -14.57 0.19
CA VAL A 4 12.44 -13.33 0.33
C VAL A 4 12.80 -12.47 -0.87
N ASN A 5 12.13 -12.69 -1.99
CA ASN A 5 12.15 -11.78 -3.13
C ASN A 5 11.17 -10.64 -2.84
N GLN A 6 11.46 -9.85 -1.80
CA GLN A 6 10.70 -8.64 -1.48
C GLN A 6 10.87 -7.68 -2.65
N LYS A 7 9.80 -7.47 -3.42
CA LYS A 7 9.75 -6.38 -4.38
C LYS A 7 9.85 -5.07 -3.58
N PRO A 8 10.64 -4.07 -4.03
CA PRO A 8 10.78 -2.79 -3.33
C PRO A 8 9.41 -2.15 -3.01
N ASP A 9 8.42 -2.38 -3.87
CA ASP A 9 7.04 -1.91 -3.70
C ASP A 9 6.34 -2.49 -2.48
N GLU A 10 6.56 -3.76 -2.13
CA GLU A 10 5.92 -4.36 -0.94
C GLU A 10 6.46 -3.74 0.34
N THR A 11 7.77 -3.54 0.39
CA THR A 11 8.42 -2.83 1.50
C THR A 11 7.90 -1.40 1.59
N ALA A 12 7.74 -0.70 0.46
CA ALA A 12 7.18 0.65 0.43
C ALA A 12 5.74 0.68 0.96
N VAL A 13 4.87 -0.24 0.51
CA VAL A 13 3.47 -0.33 0.97
C VAL A 13 3.40 -0.58 2.47
N ARG A 14 4.16 -1.55 2.98
CA ARG A 14 4.18 -1.85 4.42
C ARG A 14 4.72 -0.68 5.25
N THR A 15 5.74 0.01 4.75
CA THR A 15 6.28 1.22 5.40
C THR A 15 5.22 2.32 5.44
N ALA A 16 4.57 2.61 4.31
CA ALA A 16 3.54 3.63 4.24
C ALA A 16 2.34 3.34 5.16
N LEU A 17 1.92 2.07 5.27
CA LEU A 17 0.86 1.65 6.20
C LEU A 17 1.22 1.84 7.68
N ALA A 18 2.50 1.66 8.03
CA ALA A 18 2.99 1.93 9.38
C ALA A 18 3.07 3.44 9.65
N GLU A 19 3.53 4.24 8.68
CA GLU A 19 3.65 5.71 8.77
C GLU A 19 2.29 6.39 8.98
N ILE A 20 1.23 5.96 8.29
CA ILE A 20 -0.13 6.49 8.50
C ILE A 20 -0.80 5.98 9.78
N GLY A 21 -0.10 5.14 10.56
CA GLY A 21 -0.56 4.62 11.84
C GLY A 21 -1.70 3.60 11.76
N LEU A 22 -1.92 2.96 10.60
CA LEU A 22 -2.99 1.96 10.45
C LEU A 22 -2.70 0.70 11.27
N VAL A 23 -1.44 0.24 11.26
CA VAL A 23 -0.99 -0.94 12.00
C VAL A 23 0.32 -0.64 12.72
N PRO A 24 0.49 -1.08 13.98
CA PRO A 24 1.72 -0.89 14.74
C PRO A 24 2.89 -1.73 14.18
N ASP A 25 2.57 -2.86 13.53
CA ASP A 25 3.54 -3.68 12.81
C ASP A 25 2.91 -4.23 11.53
N ALA A 26 3.30 -3.67 10.38
CA ALA A 26 2.85 -4.13 9.08
C ALA A 26 3.40 -5.52 8.70
N ALA A 27 4.36 -6.09 9.43
CA ALA A 27 4.88 -7.43 9.17
C ALA A 27 3.86 -8.54 9.50
N GLY A 28 2.92 -8.28 10.41
CA GLY A 28 1.85 -9.21 10.78
C GLY A 28 0.64 -9.21 9.85
N LEU A 29 0.57 -8.25 8.92
CA LEU A 29 -0.56 -8.06 8.02
C LEU A 29 -0.49 -9.06 6.85
N ALA A 30 -1.56 -9.83 6.66
CA ALA A 30 -1.67 -10.72 5.51
C ALA A 30 -1.90 -9.89 4.22
N PRO A 31 -1.38 -10.32 3.07
CA PRO A 31 -1.47 -9.54 1.83
C PRO A 31 -2.90 -9.23 1.37
N ASP A 32 -3.86 -10.08 1.72
CA ASP A 32 -5.28 -9.98 1.35
C ASP A 32 -6.18 -9.46 2.49
N ASP A 33 -5.60 -9.01 3.62
CA ASP A 33 -6.38 -8.43 4.71
C ASP A 33 -7.12 -7.17 4.26
N ASP A 34 -8.38 -7.04 4.70
CA ASP A 34 -9.21 -5.88 4.38
C ASP A 34 -8.77 -4.67 5.24
N LEU A 35 -8.05 -3.75 4.62
CA LEU A 35 -7.51 -2.57 5.29
C LEU A 35 -8.59 -1.66 5.85
N PHE A 36 -9.77 -1.58 5.21
CA PHE A 36 -10.89 -0.81 5.73
C PHE A 36 -11.50 -1.45 6.98
N ALA A 37 -11.53 -2.79 7.03
CA ALA A 37 -11.93 -3.51 8.23
C ALA A 37 -10.92 -3.32 9.38
N LEU A 38 -9.65 -3.05 9.06
CA LEU A 38 -8.59 -2.72 10.02
C LEU A 38 -8.57 -1.25 10.44
N GLY A 39 -9.47 -0.42 9.89
CA GLY A 39 -9.63 0.98 10.28
C GLY A 39 -9.14 2.00 9.26
N LEU A 40 -8.77 1.58 8.05
CA LEU A 40 -8.41 2.50 6.97
C LEU A 40 -9.62 3.35 6.60
N THR A 41 -9.43 4.66 6.60
CA THR A 41 -10.46 5.64 6.23
C THR A 41 -10.12 6.28 4.89
N SER A 42 -11.12 6.91 4.24
CA SER A 42 -10.89 7.65 2.98
C SER A 42 -9.83 8.74 3.11
N LEU A 43 -9.72 9.38 4.27
CA LEU A 43 -8.66 10.38 4.53
C LEU A 43 -7.28 9.73 4.60
N GLN A 44 -7.19 8.56 5.23
CA GLN A 44 -5.94 7.80 5.29
C GLN A 44 -5.54 7.20 3.95
N VAL A 45 -6.50 6.91 3.05
CA VAL A 45 -6.18 6.54 1.66
C VAL A 45 -5.41 7.67 0.96
N VAL A 46 -5.85 8.92 1.10
CA VAL A 46 -5.14 10.07 0.54
C VAL A 46 -3.75 10.22 1.17
N GLN A 47 -3.63 10.06 2.49
CA GLN A 47 -2.32 10.09 3.16
C GLN A 47 -1.41 8.95 2.69
N LEU A 48 -1.97 7.75 2.51
CA LEU A 48 -1.25 6.57 2.03
C LEU A 48 -0.69 6.81 0.63
N VAL A 49 -1.46 7.41 -0.26
CA VAL A 49 -0.99 7.80 -1.61
C VAL A 49 0.20 8.74 -1.50
N VAL A 50 0.09 9.83 -0.73
CA VAL A 50 1.18 10.81 -0.57
C VAL A 50 2.46 10.13 -0.04
N VAL A 51 2.35 9.29 0.99
CA VAL A 51 3.51 8.59 1.55
C VAL A 51 4.09 7.58 0.55
N LEU A 52 3.25 6.88 -0.21
CA LEU A 52 3.72 5.97 -1.26
C LEU A 52 4.49 6.71 -2.36
N GLU A 53 4.00 7.87 -2.80
CA GLU A 53 4.68 8.71 -3.78
C GLU A 53 6.03 9.23 -3.26
N GLU A 54 6.10 9.63 -1.98
CA GLU A 54 7.35 10.04 -1.32
C GLU A 54 8.37 8.89 -1.24
N VAL A 55 7.92 7.68 -0.87
CA VAL A 55 8.79 6.51 -0.72
C VAL A 55 9.26 5.97 -2.08
N LEU A 56 8.36 5.95 -3.08
CA LEU A 56 8.65 5.43 -4.42
C LEU A 56 9.25 6.49 -5.34
N GLY A 57 9.21 7.77 -4.97
CA GLY A 57 9.69 8.89 -5.78
C GLY A 57 8.92 9.08 -7.10
N THR A 58 7.65 8.68 -7.15
CA THR A 58 6.85 8.60 -8.37
C THR A 58 5.40 8.98 -8.08
N GLU A 59 4.74 9.72 -8.96
CA GLU A 59 3.32 10.12 -8.82
C GLU A 59 2.36 8.98 -9.15
N ILE A 60 1.29 8.82 -8.36
CA ILE A 60 0.20 7.88 -8.58
C ILE A 60 -0.96 8.66 -9.23
N PRO A 61 -1.44 8.24 -10.42
CA PRO A 61 -2.50 8.98 -11.12
C PRO A 61 -3.80 9.05 -10.31
N ASP A 62 -4.38 10.24 -10.14
CA ASP A 62 -5.62 10.45 -9.39
C ASP A 62 -6.81 9.63 -9.94
N ASP A 63 -6.85 9.40 -11.25
CA ASP A 63 -7.87 8.60 -11.93
C ASP A 63 -7.78 7.09 -11.61
N ARG A 64 -6.69 6.67 -10.95
CA ARG A 64 -6.44 5.31 -10.47
C ARG A 64 -6.70 5.14 -8.97
N ILE A 65 -7.08 6.19 -8.24
CA ILE A 65 -7.30 6.10 -6.78
C ILE A 65 -8.76 5.73 -6.51
N SER A 66 -9.08 4.43 -6.51
CA SER A 66 -10.36 3.92 -6.02
C SER A 66 -10.20 3.24 -4.67
N VAL A 67 -11.24 3.32 -3.83
CA VAL A 67 -11.35 2.56 -2.56
C VAL A 67 -11.05 1.06 -2.74
N GLN A 68 -11.33 0.50 -3.92
CA GLN A 68 -11.08 -0.91 -4.20
C GLN A 68 -9.57 -1.23 -4.32
N ASP A 69 -8.78 -0.32 -4.89
CA ASP A 69 -7.34 -0.50 -5.10
C ASP A 69 -6.57 -0.49 -3.77
N PHE A 70 -7.14 0.17 -2.75
CA PHE A 70 -6.58 0.27 -1.39
C PHE A 70 -7.19 -0.72 -0.40
N ARG A 71 -7.94 -1.72 -0.88
CA ARG A 71 -8.62 -2.66 0.02
C ARG A 71 -7.68 -3.66 0.68
N SER A 72 -6.56 -3.99 0.05
CA SER A 72 -5.56 -4.93 0.57
C SER A 72 -4.18 -4.59 0.03
N VAL A 73 -3.13 -5.13 0.66
CA VAL A 73 -1.74 -4.94 0.19
C VAL A 73 -1.55 -5.48 -1.22
N ASN A 74 -2.14 -6.62 -1.56
CA ASN A 74 -2.07 -7.20 -2.90
C ASN A 74 -2.71 -6.31 -3.98
N GLN A 75 -3.82 -5.64 -3.66
CA GLN A 75 -4.45 -4.71 -4.60
C GLN A 75 -3.56 -3.48 -4.86
N ILE A 76 -2.96 -2.92 -3.80
CA ILE A 76 -2.04 -1.80 -3.92
C ILE A 76 -0.82 -2.20 -4.76
N LEU A 77 -0.25 -3.39 -4.50
CA LEU A 77 0.87 -3.92 -5.28
C LEU A 77 0.52 -4.15 -6.76
N ALA A 78 -0.70 -4.62 -7.05
CA ALA A 78 -1.16 -4.78 -8.42
C ALA A 78 -1.27 -3.43 -9.12
N MET A 79 -1.87 -2.43 -8.46
CA MET A 79 -1.95 -1.06 -8.96
C MET A 79 -0.57 -0.46 -9.23
N LEU A 80 0.41 -0.69 -8.33
CA LEU A 80 1.78 -0.22 -8.51
C LEU A 80 2.51 -0.91 -9.67
N ALA A 81 2.32 -2.22 -9.84
CA ALA A 81 2.93 -2.98 -10.93
C ALA A 81 2.46 -2.53 -12.32
N GLU A 82 1.25 -1.99 -12.44
CA GLU A 82 0.73 -1.41 -13.69
C GLU A 82 1.35 -0.06 -14.05
N ARG A 83 2.05 0.62 -13.13
CA ARG A 83 2.72 1.91 -13.40
C ARG A 83 3.99 1.75 -14.24
N ASP A 84 4.67 0.61 -14.10
CA ASP A 84 5.91 0.29 -14.80
C ASP A 84 5.70 -0.38 -16.17
N GLY A 85 4.45 -0.64 -16.57
CA GLY A 85 4.07 -1.30 -17.84
C GLY A 85 3.62 -0.32 -18.91
#